data_AF-A0A7C6PYG2-F1
#
_entry.id   AF-A0A7C6PYG2-F1
#
_cell.length_a   1.000
_cell.length_b   1.000
_cell.length_c   1.000
_cell.angle_alpha   90.00
_cell.angle_beta   90.00
_cell.angle_gamma   90.00
#
_symmetry.space_group_name_H-M   'P 1'
#
loop_
_entity.id
_entity.type
_entity.pdbx_description
1 polymer ?
#
loop_
_entity_poly.entity_id
_entity_poly.type
_entity_poly.pdbx_seq_one_letter_code
_entity_poly.pdbx_strand_id
1 'polypeptide(L)'
;MCEACEAIDAHISELERSIDKLQNEIIHARKACHIRELRDLEGDLKTIAGWAEEVKEMRPLSFENFRRAEMLLNKARYLSSKFRDMKIDMQILELQHKLQTKVSQDAWDIYLEIEALMNERLCYWSAPWENHEIF
;
A
#
# COMPACT_ATOMS: atom_id res chain seq x y z
N MET A 1 -7.77 -27.46 20.57
CA MET A 1 -7.78 -27.04 19.14
C MET A 1 -7.18 -28.17 18.33
N CYS A 2 -7.52 -28.30 17.04
CA CYS A 2 -6.77 -29.21 16.18
C CYS A 2 -5.55 -28.47 15.60
N GLU A 3 -4.50 -29.21 15.26
CA GLU A 3 -3.24 -28.69 14.73
C GLU A 3 -3.45 -27.80 13.48
N ALA A 4 -4.45 -28.14 12.66
CA ALA A 4 -4.81 -27.34 11.48
C ALA A 4 -5.34 -25.94 11.85
N CYS A 5 -6.13 -25.81 12.93
CA CYS A 5 -6.58 -24.50 13.40
C CYS A 5 -5.43 -23.68 14.00
N GLU A 6 -4.53 -24.32 14.73
CA GLU A 6 -3.34 -23.67 15.31
C GLU A 6 -2.39 -23.15 14.23
N ALA A 7 -2.23 -23.90 13.13
CA ALA A 7 -1.46 -23.47 11.97
C ALA A 7 -2.06 -22.23 11.28
N ILE A 8 -3.39 -22.20 11.12
CA ILE A 8 -4.10 -21.04 10.54
C ILE A 8 -3.96 -19.82 11.45
N ASP A 9 -4.13 -19.99 12.77
CA ASP A 9 -3.96 -18.91 13.74
C ASP A 9 -2.54 -18.34 13.72
N ALA A 10 -1.52 -19.21 13.68
CA ALA A 10 -0.13 -18.80 13.58
C ALA A 10 0.14 -17.99 12.30
N HIS A 11 -0.43 -18.43 11.17
CA HIS A 11 -0.27 -17.74 9.89
C HIS A 11 -0.99 -16.38 9.88
N ILE A 12 -2.19 -16.27 10.45
CA ILE A 12 -2.88 -14.98 10.63
C ILE A 12 -2.07 -14.03 11.51
N SER A 13 -1.48 -14.52 12.60
CA SER A 13 -0.65 -13.68 13.48
C SER A 13 0.70 -13.31 12.88
N GLU A 14 1.23 -14.08 11.93
CA GLU A 14 2.37 -13.67 11.11
C GLU A 14 1.99 -12.56 10.12
N LEU A 15 0.82 -12.67 9.50
CA LEU A 15 0.25 -11.64 8.64
C LEU A 15 0.03 -10.32 9.38
N GLU A 16 -0.55 -10.37 10.57
CA GLU A 16 -0.72 -9.20 11.46
C GLU A 16 0.61 -8.48 11.69
N ARG A 17 1.64 -9.22 12.13
CA ARG A 17 2.97 -8.66 12.37
C ARG A 17 3.60 -8.06 11.13
N SER A 18 3.42 -8.70 9.98
CA SER A 18 3.98 -8.25 8.70
C SER A 18 3.32 -6.95 8.24
N ILE A 19 1.99 -6.85 8.35
CA ILE A 19 1.23 -5.64 8.03
C ILE A 19 1.62 -4.49 8.97
N ASP A 20 1.75 -4.74 10.27
CA ASP A 20 2.13 -3.71 11.24
C ASP A 20 3.57 -3.21 11.02
N LYS A 21 4.49 -4.12 10.71
CA LYS A 21 5.87 -3.78 10.33
C LYS A 21 5.88 -2.87 9.10
N LEU A 22 5.18 -3.29 8.04
CA LEU A 22 5.10 -2.53 6.80
C LEU A 22 4.45 -1.16 7.00
N GLN A 23 3.38 -1.07 7.80
CA GLN A 23 2.75 0.21 8.14
C GLN A 23 3.76 1.17 8.78
N ASN A 24 4.57 0.68 9.72
CA ASN A 24 5.60 1.49 10.36
C ASN A 24 6.67 1.94 9.36
N GLU A 25 7.14 1.04 8.49
CA GLU A 25 8.11 1.36 7.44
C GLU A 25 7.58 2.40 6.45
N ILE A 26 6.32 2.31 6.03
CA ILE A 26 5.66 3.33 5.20
C ILE A 26 5.62 4.69 5.92
N ILE A 27 5.28 4.71 7.21
CA ILE A 27 5.28 5.95 8.02
C ILE A 27 6.69 6.54 8.12
N HIS A 28 7.71 5.70 8.31
CA HIS A 28 9.11 6.13 8.38
C HIS A 28 9.61 6.66 7.04
N ALA A 29 9.39 5.94 5.94
CA ALA A 29 9.75 6.35 4.59
C ALA A 29 9.07 7.68 4.21
N ARG A 30 7.82 7.88 4.63
CA ARG A 30 7.10 9.16 4.45
C ARG A 30 7.79 10.32 5.16
N LYS A 31 8.20 10.13 6.41
CA LYS A 31 8.86 11.18 7.21
C LYS A 31 10.27 11.52 6.67
N ALA A 32 10.96 10.53 6.14
CA ALA A 32 12.33 10.67 5.68
C ALA A 32 12.47 11.06 4.19
N CYS A 33 11.36 11.10 3.44
CA CYS A 33 11.33 11.30 1.99
C CYS A 33 12.26 10.34 1.22
N HIS A 34 12.46 9.12 1.73
CA HIS A 34 13.40 8.15 1.16
C HIS A 34 12.74 7.31 0.05
N ILE A 35 12.87 7.79 -1.19
CA ILE A 35 12.30 7.17 -2.40
C ILE A 35 12.81 5.75 -2.65
N ARG A 36 14.05 5.45 -2.25
CA ARG A 36 14.67 4.13 -2.45
C ARG A 36 14.02 3.03 -1.61
N GLU A 37 13.68 3.34 -0.37
CA GLU A 37 13.03 2.38 0.56
C GLU A 37 11.61 2.04 0.11
N LEU A 38 10.96 2.91 -0.68
CA LEU A 38 9.62 2.67 -1.16
C LEU A 38 9.55 1.45 -2.11
N ARG A 39 10.54 1.24 -2.99
CA ARG A 39 10.48 0.15 -3.99
C ARG A 39 10.38 -1.24 -3.36
N ASP A 40 11.03 -1.45 -2.23
CA ASP A 40 11.05 -2.75 -1.55
C ASP A 40 9.69 -3.03 -0.87
N LEU A 41 9.04 -1.98 -0.34
CA LEU A 41 7.72 -2.06 0.30
C LEU A 41 6.58 -2.45 -0.67
N GLU A 42 6.74 -2.19 -1.98
CA GLU A 42 5.75 -2.59 -2.99
C GLU A 42 5.68 -4.12 -3.16
N GLY A 43 6.83 -4.80 -3.03
CA GLY A 43 6.92 -6.26 -3.08
C GLY A 43 6.27 -6.92 -1.86
N ASP A 44 6.53 -6.35 -0.69
CA ASP A 44 5.98 -6.84 0.58
C ASP A 44 4.45 -6.67 0.62
N LEU A 45 3.92 -5.55 0.12
CA LEU A 45 2.48 -5.32 -0.04
C LEU A 45 1.78 -6.37 -0.91
N LYS A 46 2.40 -6.74 -2.04
CA LYS A 46 1.84 -7.76 -2.95
C LYS A 46 1.86 -9.14 -2.30
N THR A 47 2.92 -9.46 -1.57
CA THR A 47 3.08 -10.73 -0.86
C THR A 47 2.01 -10.88 0.23
N ILE A 48 1.84 -9.85 1.05
CA ILE A 48 0.82 -9.81 2.12
C ILE A 48 -0.60 -9.95 1.56
N ALA A 49 -0.90 -9.28 0.44
CA ALA A 49 -2.21 -9.40 -0.20
C ALA A 49 -2.49 -10.81 -0.72
N GLY A 50 -1.46 -11.49 -1.27
CA GLY A 50 -1.56 -12.88 -1.71
C GLY A 50 -1.86 -13.83 -0.54
N TRP A 51 -1.07 -13.72 0.54
CA TRP A 51 -1.25 -14.53 1.75
C TRP A 51 -2.63 -14.33 2.41
N ALA A 52 -3.16 -13.10 2.40
CA ALA A 52 -4.49 -12.84 2.97
C ALA A 52 -5.63 -13.51 2.17
N GLU A 53 -5.49 -13.65 0.84
CA GLU A 53 -6.43 -14.45 0.04
C GLU A 53 -6.24 -15.96 0.27
N GLU A 54 -4.99 -16.44 0.41
CA GLU A 54 -4.69 -17.84 0.71
C GLU A 54 -5.35 -18.30 2.02
N VAL A 55 -5.34 -17.49 3.08
CA VAL A 55 -6.02 -17.80 4.36
C VAL A 55 -7.52 -18.05 4.18
N LYS A 56 -8.19 -17.36 3.25
CA LYS A 56 -9.63 -17.54 3.00
C LYS A 56 -9.93 -18.88 2.31
N GLU A 57 -8.95 -19.45 1.63
CA GLU A 57 -9.05 -20.76 0.98
C GLU A 57 -8.69 -21.91 1.92
N MET A 58 -7.95 -21.65 3.01
CA MET A 58 -7.59 -22.66 4.01
C MET A 58 -8.83 -23.27 4.69
N ARG A 59 -8.77 -24.58 4.99
CA ARG A 59 -9.83 -25.32 5.71
C ARG A 59 -9.20 -26.28 6.73
N PRO A 60 -9.77 -26.44 7.93
CA PRO A 60 -10.98 -25.78 8.44
C PRO A 60 -10.74 -24.32 8.87
N LEU A 61 -11.61 -23.40 8.48
CA LEU A 61 -11.50 -21.97 8.84
C LEU A 61 -12.64 -21.60 9.79
N SER A 62 -12.31 -21.08 10.97
CA SER A 62 -13.30 -20.55 11.91
C SER A 62 -13.85 -19.21 11.40
N PHE A 63 -15.07 -18.85 11.82
CA PHE A 63 -15.64 -17.54 11.49
C PHE A 63 -14.76 -16.38 11.98
N GLU A 64 -14.13 -16.52 13.14
CA GLU A 64 -13.20 -15.52 13.69
C GLU A 64 -11.95 -15.36 12.82
N ASN A 65 -11.37 -16.47 12.37
CA ASN A 65 -10.17 -16.45 11.52
C ASN A 65 -10.46 -15.85 10.15
N PHE A 66 -11.64 -16.15 9.59
CA PHE A 66 -12.12 -15.49 8.38
C PHE A 66 -12.24 -13.97 8.56
N ARG A 67 -12.87 -13.52 9.65
CA ARG A 67 -13.05 -12.09 9.95
C ARG A 67 -11.72 -11.36 10.11
N ARG A 68 -10.77 -11.96 10.85
CA ARG A 68 -9.41 -11.41 11.01
C ARG A 68 -8.68 -11.31 9.67
N ALA A 69 -8.73 -12.36 8.85
CA ALA A 69 -8.11 -12.35 7.52
C ALA A 69 -8.70 -11.25 6.61
N GLU A 70 -10.03 -11.07 6.62
CA GLU A 70 -10.70 -10.02 5.85
C GLU A 70 -10.31 -8.61 6.31
N MET A 71 -10.21 -8.37 7.63
CA MET A 71 -9.71 -7.11 8.17
C MET A 71 -8.27 -6.82 7.73
N LEU A 72 -7.40 -7.85 7.75
CA LEU A 72 -6.01 -7.72 7.32
C LEU A 72 -5.88 -7.43 5.83
N LEU A 73 -6.70 -8.06 5.00
CA LEU A 73 -6.77 -7.79 3.57
C LEU A 73 -7.18 -6.35 3.29
N ASN A 74 -8.21 -5.84 3.99
CA ASN A 74 -8.64 -4.45 3.86
C ASN A 74 -7.53 -3.48 4.30
N LYS A 75 -6.84 -3.79 5.40
CA LYS A 75 -5.68 -3.02 5.87
C LYS A 75 -4.54 -3.01 4.85
N ALA A 76 -4.21 -4.16 4.26
CA ALA A 76 -3.18 -4.28 3.22
C ALA A 76 -3.54 -3.49 1.96
N ARG A 77 -4.80 -3.56 1.50
CA ARG A 77 -5.31 -2.76 0.37
C ARG A 77 -5.23 -1.26 0.64
N TYR A 78 -5.61 -0.83 1.84
CA TYR A 78 -5.49 0.55 2.26
C TYR A 78 -4.04 1.04 2.25
N LEU A 79 -3.12 0.27 2.85
CA LEU A 79 -1.69 0.61 2.86
C LEU A 79 -1.12 0.66 1.44
N SER A 80 -1.54 -0.25 0.56
CA SER A 80 -1.14 -0.25 -0.85
C SER A 80 -1.58 1.02 -1.57
N SER A 81 -2.82 1.47 -1.35
CA SER A 81 -3.30 2.75 -1.89
C SER A 81 -2.48 3.93 -1.37
N LYS A 82 -2.27 4.04 -0.05
CA LYS A 82 -1.47 5.12 0.52
C LYS A 82 -0.03 5.13 0.04
N PHE A 83 0.56 3.95 -0.12
CA PHE A 83 1.89 3.79 -0.67
C PHE A 83 1.98 4.28 -2.13
N ARG A 84 0.99 3.96 -2.97
CA ARG A 84 0.89 4.47 -4.34
C ARG A 84 0.80 6.00 -4.37
N ASP A 85 -0.10 6.57 -3.56
CA ASP A 85 -0.26 8.03 -3.49
C ASP A 85 1.04 8.72 -3.08
N MET A 86 1.79 8.13 -2.12
CA MET A 86 3.11 8.62 -1.75
C MET A 86 4.13 8.56 -2.90
N LYS A 87 4.11 7.48 -3.71
CA LYS A 87 5.00 7.35 -4.87
C LYS A 87 4.73 8.44 -5.90
N ILE A 88 3.46 8.71 -6.18
CA ILE A 88 3.04 9.81 -7.07
C ILE A 88 3.52 11.16 -6.52
N ASP A 89 3.29 11.42 -5.23
CA ASP A 89 3.72 12.67 -4.59
C ASP A 89 5.24 12.88 -4.68
N MET A 90 6.04 11.81 -4.49
CA MET A 90 7.49 11.88 -4.64
C MET A 90 7.92 12.14 -6.08
N GLN A 91 7.29 11.52 -7.08
CA GLN A 91 7.56 11.79 -8.49
C GLN A 91 7.24 13.24 -8.85
N ILE A 92 6.12 13.78 -8.36
CA ILE A 92 5.76 15.18 -8.54
C ILE A 92 6.84 16.09 -7.94
N LEU A 93 7.31 15.82 -6.72
CA LEU A 93 8.38 16.61 -6.09
C LEU A 93 9.69 16.57 -6.90
N GLU A 94 10.09 15.41 -7.41
CA GLU A 94 11.28 15.29 -8.27
C GLU A 94 11.14 16.12 -9.56
N LEU A 95 9.97 16.06 -10.21
CA LEU A 95 9.67 16.82 -11.43
C LEU A 95 9.63 18.32 -11.15
N GLN A 96 9.03 18.74 -10.03
CA GLN A 96 9.05 20.14 -9.59
C GLN A 96 10.48 20.65 -9.38
N HIS A 97 11.36 19.84 -8.78
CA HIS A 97 12.75 20.21 -8.60
C HIS A 97 13.50 20.34 -9.95
N LYS A 98 13.25 19.43 -10.91
CA LYS A 98 13.80 19.55 -12.27
C LYS A 98 13.34 20.84 -12.96
N LEU A 99 12.05 21.17 -12.82
CA LEU A 99 11.46 22.37 -13.41
C LEU A 99 12.13 23.67 -12.93
N GLN A 100 12.58 23.74 -11.67
CA GLN A 100 13.28 24.91 -11.12
C GLN A 100 14.55 25.29 -11.90
N THR A 101 15.12 24.34 -12.65
CA THR A 101 16.39 24.51 -13.37
C THR A 101 16.24 24.54 -14.89
N LYS A 102 15.00 24.44 -15.41
CA LYS A 102 14.73 24.38 -16.85
C LYS A 102 13.84 25.55 -17.30
N VAL A 103 14.19 26.13 -18.45
CA VAL A 103 13.37 27.12 -19.16
C VAL A 103 13.37 26.74 -20.64
N SER A 104 12.23 26.27 -21.18
CA SER A 104 11.96 25.95 -22.61
C SER A 104 10.81 24.94 -22.74
N GLN A 105 10.62 24.35 -23.93
CA GLN A 105 9.74 23.20 -24.19
C GLN A 105 9.94 22.06 -23.18
N ASP A 106 11.17 21.80 -22.72
CA ASP A 106 11.43 20.80 -21.69
C ASP A 106 10.67 21.08 -20.37
N ALA A 107 10.47 22.35 -20.02
CA ALA A 107 9.71 22.73 -18.83
C ALA A 107 8.20 22.51 -19.04
N TRP A 108 7.73 22.69 -20.28
CA TRP A 108 6.35 22.38 -20.64
C TRP A 108 6.06 20.88 -20.59
N ASP A 109 6.98 20.04 -21.09
CA ASP A 109 6.83 18.59 -21.05
C ASP A 109 6.82 18.06 -19.60
N ILE A 110 7.68 18.61 -18.73
CA ILE A 110 7.65 18.30 -17.28
C ILE A 110 6.33 18.72 -16.64
N TYR A 111 5.76 19.87 -17.03
CA TYR A 111 4.46 20.31 -16.52
C TYR A 111 3.34 19.34 -16.91
N LEU A 112 3.29 18.90 -18.17
CA LEU A 112 2.32 17.92 -18.64
C LEU A 112 2.45 16.58 -17.90
N GLU A 113 3.67 16.16 -17.57
CA GLU A 113 3.92 14.95 -16.77
C GLU A 113 3.38 15.09 -15.34
N ILE A 114 3.59 16.24 -14.68
CA ILE A 114 3.01 16.53 -13.36
C ILE A 114 1.48 16.51 -13.42
N GLU A 115 0.88 17.13 -14.45
CA GLU A 115 -0.58 17.16 -14.62
C GLU A 115 -1.15 15.73 -14.81
N ALA A 116 -0.48 14.90 -15.59
CA ALA A 116 -0.86 13.49 -15.75
C ALA A 116 -0.81 12.72 -14.43
N LEU A 117 0.25 12.89 -13.63
CA LEU A 117 0.40 12.27 -12.31
C LEU A 117 -0.67 12.75 -11.31
N MET A 118 -1.01 14.04 -11.33
CA MET A 118 -2.10 14.58 -10.51
C MET A 118 -3.47 14.00 -10.89
N ASN A 119 -3.74 13.84 -12.19
CA ASN A 119 -4.97 13.22 -12.68
C ASN A 119 -5.05 11.73 -12.30
N GLU A 120 -3.94 10.99 -12.40
CA GLU A 120 -3.86 9.61 -11.95
C GLU A 120 -4.26 9.48 -10.47
N ARG A 121 -3.71 10.36 -9.61
CA ARG A 121 -4.08 10.40 -8.19
C ARG A 121 -5.57 10.62 -7.97
N LEU A 122 -6.20 11.53 -8.70
CA LEU A 122 -7.62 11.89 -8.55
C LEU A 122 -8.57 10.77 -9.01
N CYS A 123 -8.23 10.04 -10.07
CA CYS A 123 -9.11 8.97 -10.60
C CYS A 123 -9.30 7.79 -9.63
N TYR A 124 -8.31 7.51 -8.77
CA TYR A 124 -8.38 6.36 -7.85
C TYR A 124 -9.16 6.61 -6.55
N TRP A 125 -9.38 7.87 -6.18
CA TRP A 125 -10.20 8.26 -5.00
C TRP A 125 -11.71 7.97 -5.18
N SER A 126 -12.10 7.41 -6.33
CA SER A 126 -13.46 6.96 -6.61
C SER A 126 -13.72 5.49 -6.23
N ALA A 127 -12.71 4.79 -5.68
CA ALA A 127 -12.83 3.41 -5.28
C ALA A 127 -13.58 3.24 -3.94
N PRO A 128 -14.65 2.43 -3.87
CA PRO A 128 -15.57 2.37 -2.72
C PRO A 128 -14.95 1.91 -1.40
N TRP A 129 -13.76 1.31 -1.40
CA TRP A 129 -13.08 0.84 -0.19
C TRP A 129 -12.27 1.92 0.56
N GLU A 130 -12.09 3.12 0.00
CA GLU A 130 -11.36 4.23 0.64
C GLU A 130 -12.22 5.13 1.53
N ASN A 131 -13.56 4.99 1.49
CA ASN A 131 -14.49 5.74 2.33
C ASN A 131 -14.78 5.09 3.70
N HIS A 132 -14.08 4.02 4.04
CA HIS A 132 -14.14 3.46 5.38
C HIS A 132 -13.03 4.09 6.21
N GLU A 133 -13.35 5.20 6.87
CA GLU A 133 -12.64 5.59 8.09
C GLU A 133 -12.64 4.37 9.02
N ILE A 134 -11.47 3.71 9.10
CA ILE A 134 -11.24 2.60 10.04
C ILE A 134 -11.22 3.25 11.43
N PHE A 135 -12.36 3.17 12.12
CA PHE A 135 -12.48 3.44 13.56
C PHE A 135 -11.84 2.32 14.38
#